data_AF-A0A7S1WA33-F1
#
_entry.id   AF-A0A7S1WA33-F1
#
_cell.length_a   1.000
_cell.length_b   1.000
_cell.length_c   1.000
_cell.angle_alpha   90.00
_cell.angle_beta   90.00
_cell.angle_gamma   90.00
#
_symmetry.space_group_name_H-M   'P 1'
#
loop_
_entity.id
_entity.type
_entity.pdbx_description
1 polymer ?
#
loop_
_entity_poly.entity_id
_entity_poly.type
_entity_poly.pdbx_seq_one_letter_code
_entity_poly.pdbx_strand_id
1 'polypeptide(L)'
;VSVLYWPRGRPMTTYTTNIRGAPSHDAAATDADPDRPEDLGVAGDWGNDAKLGFMRFLTRFVMDGQYIYVDMLRANLAANLNFIEVYVEHVKQFSEALGAAVCERPTRVLPAMEEGAAQLARELNLYTLLSTHQDIQVQLQWSTEPVKIRALALESVAKLVTVSGIVVKTSAT
;
A
#
# COMPACT_ATOMS: atom_id res chain seq x y z
N VAL A 1 -18.91 33.16 6.92
CA VAL A 1 -18.69 32.61 8.28
C VAL A 1 -17.30 31.96 8.28
N SER A 2 -16.32 32.70 8.77
CA SER A 2 -15.02 32.19 9.19
C SER A 2 -14.83 32.69 10.61
N VAL A 3 -14.23 31.89 11.47
CA VAL A 3 -13.05 32.24 12.29
C VAL A 3 -12.86 31.16 13.35
N LEU A 4 -11.60 30.74 13.41
CA LEU A 4 -10.97 29.70 14.22
C LEU A 4 -10.36 30.36 15.50
N TYR A 5 -10.27 29.64 16.63
CA TYR A 5 -9.02 29.34 17.39
C TYR A 5 -9.21 28.98 18.90
N TRP A 6 -8.27 28.10 19.31
CA TRP A 6 -7.81 27.40 20.54
C TRP A 6 -7.35 28.35 21.71
N PRO A 7 -6.73 27.94 22.87
CA PRO A 7 -6.90 26.88 23.91
C PRO A 7 -6.72 27.28 25.41
N ARG A 8 -6.78 26.23 26.26
CA ARG A 8 -6.05 25.92 27.53
C ARG A 8 -6.84 26.13 28.82
N GLY A 9 -6.92 25.04 29.59
CA GLY A 9 -7.25 25.07 31.01
C GLY A 9 -7.00 23.70 31.66
N ARG A 10 -5.83 23.51 32.27
CA ARG A 10 -5.70 22.53 33.38
C ARG A 10 -6.06 23.25 34.67
N PRO A 11 -6.65 22.55 35.65
CA PRO A 11 -6.38 22.86 37.04
C PRO A 11 -5.72 21.69 37.79
N MET A 12 -4.97 22.05 38.83
CA MET A 12 -4.11 21.21 39.66
C MET A 12 -4.65 21.23 41.11
N THR A 13 -4.52 20.08 41.78
CA THR A 13 -4.39 19.88 43.25
C THR A 13 -5.63 20.07 44.14
N THR A 14 -5.94 19.07 44.96
CA THR A 14 -5.82 19.15 46.44
C THR A 14 -5.81 17.74 47.04
N TYR A 15 -4.83 17.48 47.92
CA TYR A 15 -4.70 16.31 48.78
C TYR A 15 -5.42 16.60 50.10
N THR A 16 -6.21 15.68 50.66
CA THR A 16 -6.62 15.75 52.07
C THR A 16 -6.66 14.36 52.69
N THR A 17 -5.81 14.19 53.69
CA THR A 17 -5.68 13.05 54.60
C THR A 17 -6.85 13.02 55.59
N ASN A 18 -7.46 11.87 55.83
CA ASN A 18 -7.87 11.49 57.19
C ASN A 18 -8.03 9.97 57.38
N ILE A 19 -7.84 9.57 58.63
CA ILE A 19 -7.35 8.29 59.16
C ILE A 19 -8.45 7.45 59.84
N ARG A 20 -8.21 6.12 59.84
CA ARG A 20 -8.69 5.04 60.74
C ARG A 20 -10.11 4.46 60.55
N GLY A 21 -10.13 3.18 60.13
CA GLY A 21 -11.20 2.21 60.37
C GLY A 21 -11.05 0.98 59.46
N ALA A 22 -10.52 -0.12 59.96
CA ALA A 22 -10.61 -1.47 59.37
C ALA A 22 -11.49 -2.34 60.30
N PRO A 23 -11.99 -3.55 59.93
CA PRO A 23 -11.66 -4.34 58.74
C PRO A 23 -12.88 -5.01 58.03
N SER A 24 -12.57 -5.72 56.93
CA SER A 24 -13.25 -6.91 56.37
C SER A 24 -13.90 -6.77 54.98
N HIS A 25 -13.62 -7.81 54.20
CA HIS A 25 -14.13 -8.21 52.88
C HIS A 25 -13.51 -7.57 51.62
N ASP A 26 -13.02 -8.49 50.79
CA ASP A 26 -12.80 -8.40 49.34
C ASP A 26 -11.47 -7.83 48.82
N ALA A 27 -10.41 -8.60 49.09
CA ALA A 27 -9.26 -8.68 48.20
C ALA A 27 -9.66 -9.44 46.92
N ALA A 28 -10.30 -8.73 45.98
CA ALA A 28 -10.33 -9.17 44.58
C ALA A 28 -8.95 -8.90 43.98
N ALA A 29 -8.07 -9.89 44.11
CA ALA A 29 -6.88 -10.03 43.28
C ALA A 29 -7.37 -10.05 41.82
N THR A 30 -7.25 -8.92 41.13
CA THR A 30 -7.28 -8.94 39.68
C THR A 30 -5.91 -9.46 39.27
N ASP A 31 -5.86 -10.77 39.01
CA ASP A 31 -4.75 -11.46 38.36
C ASP A 31 -4.37 -10.67 37.11
N ALA A 32 -3.34 -9.86 37.22
CA ALA A 32 -2.60 -9.36 36.08
C ALA A 32 -1.82 -10.56 35.54
N ASP A 33 -2.44 -11.29 34.62
CA ASP A 33 -1.82 -12.38 33.86
C ASP A 33 -0.57 -11.84 33.13
N PRO A 34 0.65 -12.19 33.57
CA PRO A 34 1.88 -11.72 32.94
C PRO A 34 2.18 -12.44 31.62
N ASP A 35 1.40 -13.48 31.27
CA ASP A 35 1.58 -14.29 30.08
C ASP A 35 0.52 -14.01 29.00
N ARG A 36 -0.23 -12.91 29.10
CA ARG A 36 -1.07 -12.47 27.98
C ARG A 36 -0.12 -12.11 26.82
N PRO A 37 -0.09 -12.87 25.71
CA PRO A 37 0.74 -12.50 24.59
C PRO A 37 0.25 -11.14 24.11
N GLU A 38 1.17 -10.18 24.08
CA GLU A 38 1.00 -8.89 23.43
C GLU A 38 0.90 -9.14 21.91
N ASP A 39 -0.18 -9.77 21.46
CA ASP A 39 -0.58 -9.73 20.06
C ASP A 39 -1.23 -8.37 19.79
N LEU A 40 -0.45 -7.31 20.04
CA LEU A 40 -0.62 -6.03 19.37
C LEU A 40 -0.13 -6.24 17.95
N GLY A 41 -0.98 -6.87 17.15
CA GLY A 41 -0.88 -6.84 15.71
C GLY A 41 -0.83 -5.39 15.26
N VAL A 42 0.38 -4.85 15.14
CA VAL A 42 0.72 -3.89 14.09
C VAL A 42 0.56 -4.71 12.82
N ALA A 43 -0.69 -4.92 12.40
CA ALA A 43 -1.02 -5.36 11.07
C ALA A 43 -0.45 -4.27 10.18
N GLY A 44 0.81 -4.47 9.77
CA GLY A 44 1.59 -3.47 9.07
C GLY A 44 0.73 -2.92 7.95
N ASP A 45 0.73 -1.61 7.83
CA ASP A 45 -0.03 -0.87 6.84
C ASP A 45 0.62 -1.05 5.46
N TRP A 46 0.70 -2.30 5.02
CA TRP A 46 1.35 -2.72 3.78
C TRP A 46 0.73 -2.02 2.57
N GLY A 47 -0.53 -1.59 2.68
CA GLY A 47 -1.18 -0.75 1.67
C GLY A 47 -0.50 0.61 1.55
N ASN A 48 -0.41 1.37 2.64
CA ASN A 48 0.26 2.68 2.59
C ASN A 48 1.77 2.55 2.35
N ASP A 49 2.42 1.53 2.89
CA ASP A 49 3.84 1.28 2.65
C ASP A 49 4.11 0.95 1.19
N ALA A 50 3.26 0.12 0.56
CA ALA A 50 3.36 -0.19 -0.87
C ALA A 50 3.11 1.05 -1.73
N LYS A 51 2.10 1.85 -1.37
CA LYS A 51 1.76 3.11 -2.06
C LYS A 51 2.93 4.09 -2.04
N LEU A 52 3.45 4.41 -0.86
CA LEU A 52 4.58 5.32 -0.69
C LEU A 52 5.86 4.76 -1.32
N GLY A 53 6.10 3.45 -1.17
CA GLY A 53 7.20 2.74 -1.79
C GLY A 53 7.17 2.87 -3.32
N PHE A 54 5.98 2.69 -3.91
CA PHE A 54 5.80 2.78 -5.35
C PHE A 54 5.91 4.21 -5.88
N MET A 55 5.36 5.21 -5.18
CA MET A 55 5.57 6.63 -5.54
C MET A 55 7.06 7.00 -5.55
N ARG A 56 7.81 6.53 -4.54
CA ARG A 56 9.28 6.71 -4.49
C ARG A 56 9.98 5.99 -5.64
N PHE A 57 9.54 4.78 -5.99
CA PHE A 57 10.07 4.05 -7.13
C PHE A 57 9.86 4.83 -8.44
N LEU A 58 8.62 5.25 -8.74
CA LEU A 58 8.31 6.00 -9.96
C LEU A 58 9.16 7.25 -10.10
N THR A 59 9.36 8.00 -9.01
CA THR A 59 10.10 9.27 -9.00
C THR A 59 11.62 9.14 -8.98
N ARG A 60 12.17 8.06 -8.40
CA ARG A 60 13.62 7.94 -8.14
C ARG A 60 14.32 6.87 -8.96
N PHE A 61 13.58 5.98 -9.61
CA PHE A 61 14.20 4.96 -10.44
C PHE A 61 14.80 5.58 -11.70
N VAL A 62 16.08 5.30 -11.92
CA VAL A 62 16.86 5.82 -13.04
C VAL A 62 17.48 4.64 -13.78
N MET A 63 17.37 4.66 -15.10
CA MET A 63 18.01 3.71 -16.00
C MET A 63 18.73 4.51 -17.09
N ASP A 64 19.99 4.20 -17.32
CA ASP A 64 20.85 4.91 -18.31
C ASP A 64 20.84 6.44 -18.16
N GLY A 65 20.72 6.92 -16.90
CA GLY A 65 20.68 8.35 -16.57
C GLY A 65 19.32 9.03 -16.77
N GLN A 66 18.26 8.30 -17.09
CA GLN A 66 16.91 8.84 -17.34
C GLN A 66 15.86 8.32 -16.34
N TYR A 67 14.89 9.16 -15.99
CA TYR A 67 13.76 8.82 -15.12
C TYR A 67 12.61 8.22 -15.93
N ILE A 68 12.81 6.99 -16.39
CA ILE A 68 11.94 6.34 -17.38
C ILE A 68 10.45 6.29 -16.99
N TYR A 69 10.14 6.12 -15.71
CA TYR A 69 8.76 5.91 -15.25
C TYR A 69 7.95 7.19 -15.09
N VAL A 70 8.56 8.29 -14.61
CA VAL A 70 7.87 9.58 -14.57
C VAL A 70 7.62 10.08 -15.99
N ASP A 71 8.60 9.91 -16.88
CA ASP A 71 8.48 10.36 -18.26
C ASP A 71 7.42 9.55 -19.02
N MET A 72 7.38 8.23 -18.83
CA MET A 72 6.31 7.37 -19.36
C MET A 72 4.94 7.75 -18.80
N LEU A 73 4.83 7.95 -17.48
CA LEU A 73 3.57 8.36 -16.86
C LEU A 73 3.05 9.68 -17.44
N ARG A 74 3.94 10.67 -17.59
CA ARG A 74 3.62 11.96 -18.20
C ARG A 74 3.19 11.80 -19.66
N ALA A 75 3.92 11.02 -20.45
CA ALA A 75 3.60 10.78 -21.86
C ALA A 75 2.25 10.09 -22.04
N ASN A 76 1.96 9.06 -21.24
CA ASN A 76 0.72 8.31 -21.30
C ASN A 76 -0.48 9.18 -20.92
N LEU A 77 -0.41 9.92 -19.81
CA LEU A 77 -1.50 10.80 -19.39
C LEU A 77 -1.74 11.97 -20.36
N ALA A 78 -0.68 12.52 -20.96
CA ALA A 78 -0.81 13.52 -22.02
C ALA A 78 -1.55 12.97 -23.27
N ALA A 79 -1.44 11.67 -23.52
CA ALA A 79 -2.16 10.96 -24.58
C ALA A 79 -3.55 10.43 -24.16
N ASN A 80 -4.04 10.77 -22.96
CA ASN A 80 -5.24 10.18 -22.34
C ASN A 80 -5.18 8.64 -22.20
N LEU A 81 -3.97 8.08 -22.09
CA LEU A 81 -3.74 6.68 -21.76
C LEU A 81 -3.57 6.57 -20.25
N ASN A 82 -4.59 6.08 -19.57
CA ASN A 82 -4.62 5.98 -18.10
C ASN A 82 -3.95 4.70 -17.58
N PHE A 83 -2.75 4.39 -18.06
CA PHE A 83 -1.96 3.25 -17.58
C PHE A 83 -0.47 3.54 -17.52
N ILE A 84 0.25 2.73 -16.76
CA ILE A 84 1.71 2.70 -16.73
C ILE A 84 2.19 1.25 -16.77
N GLU A 85 3.18 0.97 -17.62
CA GLU A 85 3.82 -0.35 -17.68
C GLU A 85 5.04 -0.37 -16.76
N VAL A 86 5.17 -1.40 -15.92
CA VAL A 86 6.25 -1.49 -14.93
C VAL A 86 6.90 -2.85 -14.98
N TYR A 87 8.23 -2.87 -15.13
CA TYR A 87 9.01 -4.08 -15.01
C TYR A 87 9.20 -4.46 -13.54
N VAL A 88 8.78 -5.66 -13.16
CA VAL A 88 8.88 -6.16 -11.78
C VAL A 88 10.34 -6.26 -11.35
N GLU A 89 11.26 -6.56 -12.27
CA GLU A 89 12.70 -6.58 -12.06
C GLU A 89 13.23 -5.21 -11.60
N HIS A 90 12.73 -4.12 -12.19
CA HIS A 90 13.10 -2.75 -11.79
C HIS A 90 12.56 -2.44 -10.38
N VAL A 91 11.35 -2.89 -10.06
CA VAL A 91 10.77 -2.73 -8.71
C VAL A 91 11.61 -3.48 -7.69
N LYS A 92 11.99 -4.73 -7.98
CA LYS A 92 12.88 -5.56 -7.13
C LYS A 92 14.26 -4.92 -6.94
N GLN A 93 14.83 -4.37 -8.02
CA GLN A 93 16.13 -3.67 -7.96
C GLN A 93 16.07 -2.42 -7.05
N PHE A 94 14.95 -1.70 -7.05
CA PHE A 94 14.76 -0.53 -6.20
C PHE A 94 14.42 -0.89 -4.74
N SER A 95 13.56 -1.88 -4.55
CA SER A 95 13.15 -2.39 -3.25
C SER A 95 12.77 -3.86 -3.35
N GLU A 96 13.62 -4.72 -2.82
CA GLU A 96 13.39 -6.16 -2.77
C GLU A 96 12.09 -6.50 -2.03
N ALA A 97 11.81 -5.80 -0.92
CA ALA A 97 10.59 -5.98 -0.13
C ALA A 97 9.32 -5.66 -0.95
N LEU A 98 9.30 -4.54 -1.67
CA LEU A 98 8.16 -4.19 -2.52
C LEU A 98 8.00 -5.18 -3.67
N GLY A 99 9.10 -5.53 -4.34
CA GLY A 99 9.09 -6.50 -5.44
C GLY A 99 8.62 -7.90 -5.02
N ALA A 100 9.03 -8.37 -3.83
CA ALA A 100 8.54 -9.63 -3.28
C ALA A 100 7.05 -9.56 -2.95
N ALA A 101 6.60 -8.45 -2.33
CA ALA A 101 5.20 -8.26 -1.98
C ALA A 101 4.28 -8.22 -3.20
N VAL A 102 4.72 -7.62 -4.32
CA VAL A 102 3.99 -7.63 -5.59
C VAL A 102 3.76 -9.06 -6.08
N CYS A 103 4.77 -9.93 -5.98
CA CYS A 103 4.67 -11.33 -6.40
C CYS A 103 3.81 -12.19 -5.45
N GLU A 104 3.94 -11.98 -4.13
CA GLU A 104 3.28 -12.80 -3.11
C GLU A 104 1.83 -12.39 -2.83
N ARG A 105 1.52 -11.09 -2.91
CA ARG A 105 0.23 -10.53 -2.47
C ARG A 105 -0.28 -9.47 -3.48
N PRO A 106 -0.37 -9.79 -4.78
CA PRO A 106 -0.77 -8.83 -5.81
C PRO A 106 -2.12 -8.18 -5.51
N THR A 107 -3.10 -8.91 -4.97
CA THR A 107 -4.45 -8.41 -4.68
C THR A 107 -4.47 -7.25 -3.67
N ARG A 108 -3.45 -7.14 -2.80
CA ARG A 108 -3.34 -6.02 -1.84
C ARG A 108 -2.40 -4.93 -2.35
N VAL A 109 -1.31 -5.34 -3.00
CA VAL A 109 -0.23 -4.43 -3.38
C VAL A 109 -0.56 -3.67 -4.67
N LEU A 110 -1.17 -4.31 -5.67
CA LEU A 110 -1.52 -3.65 -6.93
C LEU A 110 -2.47 -2.46 -6.76
N PRO A 111 -3.60 -2.57 -6.02
CA PRO A 111 -4.47 -1.42 -5.81
C PRO A 111 -3.77 -0.24 -5.13
N ALA A 112 -2.87 -0.53 -4.18
CA ALA A 112 -2.06 0.50 -3.52
C ALA A 112 -1.05 1.16 -4.47
N MET A 113 -0.47 0.39 -5.40
CA MET A 113 0.39 0.93 -6.47
C MET A 113 -0.40 1.83 -7.43
N GLU A 114 -1.61 1.41 -7.84
CA GLU A 114 -2.50 2.21 -8.69
C GLU A 114 -2.89 3.53 -8.00
N GLU A 115 -3.25 3.47 -6.72
CA GLU A 115 -3.52 4.66 -5.92
C GLU A 115 -2.28 5.57 -5.80
N GLY A 116 -1.10 4.98 -5.62
CA GLY A 116 0.17 5.70 -5.59
C GLY A 116 0.50 6.40 -6.91
N ALA A 117 0.30 5.73 -8.04
CA ALA A 117 0.47 6.33 -9.36
C ALA A 117 -0.53 7.49 -9.57
N ALA A 118 -1.80 7.27 -9.23
CA ALA A 118 -2.83 8.28 -9.34
C ALA A 118 -2.53 9.50 -8.46
N GLN A 119 -2.09 9.29 -7.21
CA GLN A 119 -1.67 10.37 -6.33
C GLN A 119 -0.46 11.12 -6.88
N LEU A 120 0.57 10.41 -7.33
CA LEU A 120 1.75 11.04 -7.92
C LEU A 120 1.38 11.89 -9.15
N ALA A 121 0.49 11.41 -10.00
CA ALA A 121 -0.01 12.17 -11.15
C ALA A 121 -0.74 13.45 -10.74
N ARG A 122 -1.49 13.45 -9.63
CA ARG A 122 -2.10 14.67 -9.06
C ARG A 122 -1.04 15.62 -8.52
N GLU A 123 -0.06 15.12 -7.76
CA GLU A 123 1.03 15.91 -7.18
C GLU A 123 1.89 16.60 -8.26
N LEU A 124 2.12 15.91 -9.38
CA LEU A 124 2.86 16.41 -10.52
C LEU A 124 1.99 17.20 -11.52
N ASN A 125 0.69 17.38 -11.25
CA ASN A 125 -0.28 18.04 -12.14
C ASN A 125 -0.25 17.50 -13.58
N LEU A 126 -0.20 16.17 -13.75
CA LEU A 126 -0.09 15.52 -15.05
C LEU A 126 -1.44 15.37 -15.77
N TYR A 127 -2.55 15.47 -15.04
CA TYR A 127 -3.88 15.37 -15.63
C TYR A 127 -4.21 16.60 -16.49
N THR A 128 -4.69 16.35 -17.71
CA THR A 128 -5.26 17.40 -18.55
C THR A 128 -6.64 17.83 -18.03
N LEU A 129 -7.09 19.04 -18.36
CA LEU A 129 -8.42 19.55 -18.01
C LEU A 129 -9.57 18.67 -18.54
N LEU A 130 -9.29 17.84 -19.56
CA LEU A 130 -10.23 16.90 -20.16
C LEU A 130 -10.25 15.52 -19.49
N SER A 131 -9.42 15.29 -18.47
CA SER A 131 -9.31 13.98 -17.81
C SER A 131 -10.59 13.70 -17.04
N THR A 132 -11.43 12.80 -17.56
CA THR A 132 -12.70 12.41 -16.93
C THR A 132 -12.51 11.42 -15.78
N HIS A 133 -11.46 10.59 -15.85
CA HIS A 133 -11.07 9.63 -14.84
C HIS A 133 -9.61 9.84 -14.43
N GLN A 134 -9.36 9.80 -13.12
CA GLN A 134 -8.03 9.92 -12.52
C GLN A 134 -7.55 8.60 -11.91
N ASP A 135 -8.08 7.50 -12.43
CA ASP A 135 -7.65 6.16 -12.08
C ASP A 135 -6.57 5.74 -13.06
N ILE A 136 -5.48 5.16 -12.57
CA ILE A 136 -4.35 4.73 -13.39
C ILE A 136 -4.17 3.24 -13.20
N GLN A 137 -4.25 2.49 -14.29
CA GLN A 137 -3.98 1.06 -14.28
C GLN A 137 -2.47 0.81 -14.27
N VAL A 138 -2.00 0.01 -13.31
CA VAL A 138 -0.60 -0.45 -13.29
C VAL A 138 -0.52 -1.80 -14.01
N GLN A 139 0.21 -1.84 -15.12
CA GLN A 139 0.46 -3.04 -15.89
C GLN A 139 1.84 -3.58 -15.55
N LEU A 140 1.92 -4.83 -15.14
CA LEU A 140 3.19 -5.46 -14.77
C LEU A 140 3.76 -6.24 -15.95
N GLN A 141 5.03 -6.00 -16.24
CA GLN A 141 5.85 -6.77 -17.16
C GLN A 141 6.91 -7.52 -16.36
N TRP A 142 7.15 -8.79 -16.69
CA TRP A 142 8.25 -9.54 -16.10
C TRP A 142 8.69 -10.71 -16.99
N SER A 143 9.93 -11.15 -16.80
CA SER A 143 10.65 -12.09 -17.67
C SER A 143 10.80 -13.49 -17.05
N THR A 144 9.75 -13.98 -16.38
CA THR A 144 9.75 -15.31 -15.74
C THR A 144 9.24 -16.39 -16.70
N GLU A 145 9.86 -17.58 -16.63
CA GLU A 145 9.46 -18.74 -17.41
C GLU A 145 7.97 -19.07 -17.19
N PRO A 146 7.18 -19.21 -18.27
CA PRO A 146 5.77 -19.55 -18.14
C PRO A 146 5.54 -20.90 -17.46
N VAL A 147 4.65 -20.92 -16.48
CA VAL A 147 4.15 -22.15 -15.87
C VAL A 147 3.17 -22.81 -16.84
N LYS A 148 3.27 -24.13 -16.99
CA LYS A 148 2.28 -24.89 -17.76
C LYS A 148 0.93 -24.83 -17.06
N ILE A 149 -0.16 -24.60 -17.80
CA ILE A 149 -1.53 -24.58 -17.24
C ILE A 149 -1.82 -25.82 -16.38
N ARG A 150 -1.35 -26.99 -16.81
CA ARG A 150 -1.51 -28.27 -16.10
C ARG A 150 -0.78 -28.35 -14.75
N ALA A 151 0.18 -27.47 -14.51
CA ALA A 151 0.97 -27.40 -13.30
C ALA A 151 0.50 -26.29 -12.34
N LEU A 152 -0.59 -25.58 -12.66
CA LEU A 152 -1.21 -24.63 -11.74
C LEU A 152 -1.85 -25.42 -10.58
N ALA A 153 -1.37 -25.18 -9.37
CA ALA A 153 -1.77 -25.87 -8.15
C ALA A 153 -2.23 -24.87 -7.08
N LEU A 154 -2.66 -25.37 -5.92
CA LEU A 154 -3.21 -24.53 -4.84
C LEU A 154 -2.20 -23.47 -4.36
N GLU A 155 -0.90 -23.78 -4.41
CA GLU A 155 0.19 -22.91 -4.00
C GLU A 155 0.33 -21.65 -4.89
N SER A 156 -0.24 -21.70 -6.11
CA SER A 156 -0.28 -20.61 -7.08
C SER A 156 -1.48 -19.67 -6.88
N VAL A 157 -2.44 -20.04 -6.03
CA VAL A 157 -3.64 -19.24 -5.79
C VAL A 157 -3.26 -17.90 -5.14
N ALA A 158 -3.86 -16.82 -5.65
CA ALA A 158 -3.63 -15.45 -5.21
C ALA A 158 -2.18 -14.93 -5.36
N LYS A 159 -1.36 -15.57 -6.22
CA LYS A 159 -0.01 -15.12 -6.57
C LYS A 159 0.07 -14.77 -8.06
N LEU A 160 1.07 -13.98 -8.42
CA LEU A 160 1.36 -13.72 -9.84
C LEU A 160 1.95 -14.97 -10.49
N VAL A 161 1.41 -15.34 -11.65
CA VAL A 161 1.89 -16.44 -12.48
C VAL A 161 1.93 -16.01 -13.94
N THR A 162 2.93 -16.49 -14.67
CA THR A 162 2.97 -16.38 -16.14
C THR A 162 2.47 -17.67 -16.72
N VAL A 163 1.59 -17.58 -17.71
CA VAL A 163 1.03 -18.74 -18.40
C VAL A 163 1.07 -18.48 -19.90
N SER A 164 1.44 -19.49 -20.68
CA SER A 164 1.46 -19.40 -22.14
C SER A 164 0.28 -20.18 -22.73
N GLY A 165 -0.36 -19.63 -23.77
CA GLY A 165 -1.54 -20.22 -24.39
C GLY A 165 -1.96 -19.52 -25.68
N ILE A 166 -3.03 -20.03 -26.30
CA ILE A 166 -3.65 -19.48 -27.51
C ILE A 166 -5.05 -18.98 -27.15
N VAL A 167 -5.38 -17.76 -27.55
CA VAL A 167 -6.72 -17.20 -27.38
C VAL A 167 -7.65 -17.81 -28.43
N VAL A 168 -8.63 -18.61 -27.99
CA VAL A 168 -9.60 -19.27 -28.89
C VAL A 168 -10.83 -18.40 -29.15
N LYS A 169 -11.22 -17.60 -28.15
CA LYS A 169 -12.39 -16.72 -28.21
C LYS A 169 -12.24 -15.59 -27.20
N THR A 170 -12.81 -14.43 -27.51
CA THR A 170 -13.01 -13.33 -26.57
C THR A 170 -14.51 -13.11 -26.34
N SER A 171 -14.86 -12.59 -25.17
CA SER A 171 -16.22 -12.14 -24.87
C SER A 171 -16.30 -10.64 -25.15
N ALA A 172 -17.42 -10.18 -25.72
CA ALA A 172 -17.72 -8.75 -25.78
C ALA A 172 -18.30 -8.30 -24.43
N THR A 173 -17.82 -7.16 -23.94
CA THR A 173 -18.33 -6.47 -22.75
C THR A 173 -19.13 -5.26 -23.18
#